data_AF-A0A094H1A0-F1
#
_entry.id   AF-A0A094H1A0-F1
#
_cell.length_a   1.000
_cell.length_b   1.000
_cell.length_c   1.000
_cell.angle_alpha   90.00
_cell.angle_beta   90.00
_cell.angle_gamma   90.00
#
_symmetry.space_group_name_H-M   'P 1'
#
loop_
_entity.id
_entity.type
_entity.pdbx_description
1 polymer ?
#
loop_
_entity_poly.entity_id
_entity_poly.type
_entity_poly.pdbx_seq_one_letter_code
_entity_poly.pdbx_strand_id
1 'polypeptide(L)'
;MATSHSSPPNEAHLPPYPSYEALRAKQERPQLTLDAIQRIFWPLDGPLFTFISVMKDAESPDSLEPYFKQTSDGVGVWHLVSQMPLTEPKVSSITVSVDDLNVWEDYWVEGHEEHSSPGGSGEPSARYGELPDLGSEDEGEEGSNDHLLICCDEVRPRGKAAKLVVKPAAGENGFITVHDYVSAVHPWLASIQEDILNSMGMFQQPVPLAAEPMVNYNALDRLMMENKPDWIQEKRMRWAYLPHNKDLE
;
A
#
# COMPACT_ATOMS: atom_id res chain seq x y z
N MET A 1 12.75 9.16 62.90
CA MET A 1 12.97 9.71 61.56
C MET A 1 14.22 9.03 61.01
N ALA A 2 14.27 8.36 59.85
CA ALA A 2 13.33 8.21 58.76
C ALA A 2 13.42 6.77 58.22
N THR A 3 12.28 6.17 57.90
CA THR A 3 12.16 4.90 57.18
C THR A 3 12.25 5.20 55.69
N SER A 4 13.34 4.78 55.04
CA SER A 4 13.46 4.85 53.57
C SER A 4 12.53 3.83 52.95
N HIS A 5 11.43 4.31 52.37
CA HIS A 5 10.58 3.52 51.49
C HIS A 5 11.30 3.32 50.15
N SER A 6 11.73 2.08 49.88
CA SER A 6 12.06 1.66 48.53
C SER A 6 10.76 1.21 47.86
N SER A 7 10.25 2.02 46.94
CA SER A 7 9.20 1.60 46.00
C SER A 7 9.76 0.53 45.04
N PRO A 8 8.95 -0.42 44.56
CA PRO A 8 9.41 -1.49 43.68
C PRO A 8 9.57 -1.00 42.23
N PRO A 9 10.50 -1.58 41.44
CA PRO A 9 10.47 -1.42 39.99
C PRO A 9 9.41 -2.38 39.45
N ASN A 10 8.28 -1.85 38.99
CA ASN A 10 7.35 -2.65 38.20
C ASN A 10 6.70 -1.80 37.11
N GLU A 11 7.51 -1.30 36.18
CA GLU A 11 7.07 -1.17 34.80
C GLU A 11 7.48 -2.46 34.11
N ALA A 12 6.55 -3.42 34.05
CA ALA A 12 6.67 -4.54 33.14
C ALA A 12 6.64 -3.96 31.71
N HIS A 13 7.81 -3.60 31.18
CA HIS A 13 7.98 -3.35 29.76
C HIS A 13 7.56 -4.62 29.03
N LEU A 14 6.36 -4.62 28.44
CA LEU A 14 5.98 -5.62 27.46
C LEU A 14 7.13 -5.70 26.42
N PRO A 15 7.55 -6.90 25.99
CA PRO A 15 8.52 -7.00 24.92
C PRO A 15 8.01 -6.17 23.73
N PRO A 16 8.86 -5.33 23.12
CA PRO A 16 8.42 -4.44 22.04
C PRO A 16 7.79 -5.30 20.93
N TYR A 17 6.65 -4.86 20.41
CA TYR A 17 6.00 -5.54 19.29
C TYR A 17 7.02 -5.68 18.13
N PRO A 18 7.05 -6.81 17.42
CA PRO A 18 7.96 -6.98 16.29
C PRO A 18 7.54 -6.09 15.11
N SER A 19 8.45 -5.84 14.17
CA SER A 19 8.05 -5.26 12.89
C SER A 19 7.33 -6.29 12.02
N TYR A 20 6.55 -5.81 11.05
CA TYR A 20 5.88 -6.66 10.07
C TYR A 20 6.89 -7.53 9.29
N GLU A 21 8.03 -6.97 8.90
CA GLU A 21 9.10 -7.66 8.19
C GLU A 21 9.77 -8.72 9.07
N ALA A 22 9.95 -8.44 10.37
CA ALA A 22 10.53 -9.40 11.30
C ALA A 22 9.65 -10.65 11.46
N LEU A 23 8.33 -10.48 11.46
CA LEU A 23 7.38 -11.60 11.45
C LEU A 23 7.45 -12.36 10.12
N ARG A 24 7.42 -11.65 8.99
CA ARG A 24 7.51 -12.25 7.65
C ARG A 24 8.81 -13.04 7.45
N ALA A 25 9.94 -12.55 7.96
CA ALA A 25 11.23 -13.24 7.91
C ALA A 25 11.22 -14.57 8.68
N LYS A 26 10.40 -14.68 9.73
CA LYS A 26 10.14 -15.92 10.47
C LYS A 26 9.07 -16.80 9.83
N GLN A 27 8.57 -16.43 8.64
CA GLN A 27 7.44 -17.07 7.96
C GLN A 27 6.11 -16.97 8.74
N GLU A 28 6.03 -16.11 9.75
CA GLU A 28 4.80 -15.75 10.41
C GLU A 28 4.10 -14.68 9.56
N ARG A 29 2.90 -14.97 9.05
CA ARG A 29 2.13 -14.02 8.24
C ARG A 29 1.17 -13.27 9.15
N PRO A 30 1.40 -11.98 9.47
CA PRO A 30 0.47 -11.20 10.26
C PRO A 30 -0.84 -11.10 9.48
N GLN A 31 -1.93 -11.52 10.11
CA GLN A 31 -3.24 -11.46 9.49
C GLN A 31 -3.81 -10.05 9.66
N LEU A 32 -4.54 -9.60 8.65
CA LEU A 32 -5.35 -8.38 8.78
C LEU A 32 -6.39 -8.60 9.89
N THR A 33 -6.57 -7.61 10.75
CA THR A 33 -7.69 -7.64 11.70
C THR A 33 -8.99 -7.55 10.91
N LEU A 34 -9.73 -8.66 10.83
CA LEU A 34 -10.90 -8.84 9.95
C LEU A 34 -12.01 -7.80 10.18
N ASP A 35 -12.22 -7.37 11.43
CA ASP A 35 -13.22 -6.36 11.77
C ASP A 35 -12.66 -4.92 11.84
N ALA A 36 -11.43 -4.72 11.36
CA ALA A 36 -10.79 -3.41 11.34
C ALA A 36 -10.48 -2.94 9.92
N ILE A 37 -9.22 -3.10 9.46
CA ILE A 37 -8.76 -2.59 8.15
C ILE A 37 -9.55 -3.20 6.98
N GLN A 38 -10.03 -4.43 7.12
CA GLN A 38 -10.85 -5.08 6.08
C GLN A 38 -12.20 -4.40 5.83
N ARG A 39 -12.67 -3.59 6.79
CA ARG A 39 -13.88 -2.76 6.68
C ARG A 39 -13.59 -1.39 6.05
N ILE A 40 -12.33 -1.04 5.78
CA ILE A 40 -12.01 0.29 5.24
C ILE A 40 -12.36 0.33 3.74
N PHE A 41 -13.21 1.28 3.38
CA PHE A 41 -13.53 1.62 2.00
C PHE A 41 -12.65 2.82 1.59
N TRP A 42 -11.66 2.55 0.73
CA TRP A 42 -10.52 3.44 0.55
C TRP A 42 -10.32 3.88 -0.91
N PRO A 43 -11.09 4.88 -1.38
CA PRO A 43 -10.74 5.56 -2.62
C PRO A 43 -9.46 6.36 -2.44
N LEU A 44 -8.57 6.31 -3.43
CA LEU A 44 -7.42 7.20 -3.54
C LEU A 44 -7.87 8.52 -4.16
N ASP A 45 -8.62 9.30 -3.39
CA ASP A 45 -9.11 10.62 -3.79
C ASP A 45 -9.26 11.53 -2.57
N GLY A 46 -9.12 12.84 -2.80
CA GLY A 46 -9.36 13.92 -1.87
C GLY A 46 -8.76 13.76 -0.46
N PRO A 47 -9.30 14.48 0.53
CA PRO A 47 -8.81 14.37 1.90
C PRO A 47 -9.33 13.15 2.66
N LEU A 48 -8.48 12.56 3.51
CA LEU A 48 -8.75 11.41 4.38
C LEU A 48 -10.09 11.53 5.14
N PHE A 49 -10.40 12.70 5.67
CA PHE A 49 -11.55 12.92 6.55
C PHE A 49 -12.90 12.92 5.81
N THR A 50 -12.92 13.05 4.48
CA THR A 50 -14.14 13.02 3.67
C THR A 50 -14.24 11.81 2.74
N PHE A 51 -13.11 11.28 2.27
CA PHE A 51 -13.11 10.26 1.21
C PHE A 51 -12.99 8.83 1.72
N ILE A 52 -12.48 8.63 2.93
CA ILE A 52 -12.42 7.29 3.53
C ILE A 52 -13.72 7.00 4.28
N SER A 53 -14.27 5.83 4.02
CA SER A 53 -15.47 5.33 4.70
C SER A 53 -15.19 3.97 5.33
N VAL A 54 -16.09 3.54 6.21
CA VAL A 54 -16.06 2.24 6.86
C VAL A 54 -17.29 1.47 6.40
N MET A 55 -17.10 0.23 5.94
CA MET A 55 -18.18 -0.69 5.64
C MET A 55 -18.80 -1.15 6.96
N LYS A 56 -20.12 -1.29 7.02
CA LYS A 56 -20.82 -1.77 8.23
C LYS A 56 -20.26 -3.12 8.70
N ASP A 57 -20.06 -4.02 7.75
CA ASP A 57 -19.42 -5.32 7.91
C ASP A 57 -18.41 -5.49 6.77
N ALA A 58 -17.39 -6.33 6.94
CA ALA A 58 -16.32 -6.45 5.94
C ALA A 58 -16.79 -6.98 4.57
N GLU A 59 -17.98 -7.59 4.53
CA GLU A 59 -18.64 -8.15 3.34
C GLU A 59 -19.57 -7.17 2.62
N SER A 60 -19.78 -5.96 3.18
CA SER A 60 -20.85 -5.03 2.77
C SER A 60 -20.31 -3.73 2.16
N PRO A 61 -19.73 -3.77 0.94
CA PRO A 61 -19.19 -2.58 0.27
C PRO A 61 -20.25 -1.53 -0.09
N ASP A 62 -21.53 -1.90 -0.08
CA ASP A 62 -22.65 -1.01 -0.41
C ASP A 62 -23.22 -0.28 0.82
N SER A 63 -22.75 -0.58 2.04
CA SER A 63 -23.24 0.02 3.27
C SER A 63 -22.11 0.72 4.01
N LEU A 64 -22.02 2.03 3.83
CA LEU A 64 -20.90 2.85 4.29
C LEU A 64 -21.30 3.80 5.43
N GLU A 65 -20.39 3.93 6.40
CA GLU A 65 -20.41 4.97 7.43
C GLU A 65 -19.13 5.83 7.34
N PRO A 66 -19.21 7.13 7.70
CA PRO A 66 -18.03 7.99 7.65
C PRO A 66 -16.92 7.51 8.59
N TYR A 67 -15.67 7.50 8.09
CA TYR A 67 -14.49 7.21 8.91
C TYR A 67 -14.23 8.29 9.97
N PHE A 68 -14.60 9.53 9.64
CA PHE A 68 -14.56 10.68 10.53
C PHE A 68 -15.90 11.42 10.50
N LYS A 69 -16.41 11.78 11.67
CA LYS A 69 -17.63 12.60 11.81
C LYS A 69 -17.29 13.86 12.58
N GLN A 70 -17.55 15.01 11.97
CA GLN A 70 -17.52 16.28 12.69
C GLN A 70 -18.87 16.45 13.41
N THR A 71 -18.84 16.64 14.73
CA THR A 71 -20.04 16.88 15.52
C THR A 71 -20.51 18.33 15.43
N SER A 72 -21.75 18.60 15.85
CA SER A 72 -22.33 19.95 15.90
C SER A 72 -21.47 20.96 16.69
N ASP A 73 -20.67 20.44 17.62
CA ASP A 73 -19.85 21.23 18.54
C ASP A 73 -18.45 21.50 17.96
N GLY A 74 -18.21 21.11 16.70
CA GLY A 74 -16.94 21.24 16.01
C GLY A 74 -15.89 20.19 16.41
N VAL A 75 -16.22 19.28 17.32
CA VAL A 75 -15.32 18.19 17.75
C VAL A 75 -15.35 17.05 16.73
N GLY A 76 -14.18 16.62 16.29
CA GLY A 76 -14.03 15.47 15.41
C GLY A 76 -14.08 14.14 16.16
N VAL A 77 -14.89 13.19 15.69
CA VAL A 77 -14.95 11.83 16.23
C VAL A 77 -14.56 10.83 15.15
N TRP A 78 -13.49 10.08 15.41
CA TRP A 78 -13.05 8.98 14.56
C TRP A 78 -13.89 7.73 14.79
N HIS A 79 -14.08 6.93 13.74
CA HIS A 79 -14.75 5.65 13.84
C HIS A 79 -13.99 4.67 14.77
N LEU A 80 -14.69 3.76 15.47
CA LEU A 80 -14.05 2.82 16.41
C LEU A 80 -12.97 1.94 15.76
N VAL A 81 -13.15 1.58 14.49
CA VAL A 81 -12.17 0.85 13.66
C VAL A 81 -10.81 1.56 13.63
N SER A 82 -10.78 2.89 13.70
CA SER A 82 -9.53 3.68 13.68
C SER A 82 -8.57 3.29 14.81
N GLN A 83 -9.11 2.90 15.98
CA GLN A 83 -8.34 2.58 17.19
C GLN A 83 -7.95 1.10 17.27
N MET A 84 -8.45 0.26 16.36
CA MET A 84 -8.17 -1.17 16.37
C MET A 84 -6.75 -1.46 15.86
N PRO A 85 -6.11 -2.56 16.31
CA PRO A 85 -4.82 -2.97 15.78
C PRO A 85 -4.94 -3.29 14.28
N LEU A 86 -3.92 -2.91 13.51
CA LEU A 86 -3.88 -3.17 12.07
C LEU A 86 -3.79 -4.68 11.75
N THR A 87 -3.02 -5.42 12.55
CA THR A 87 -2.74 -6.84 12.35
C THR A 87 -2.83 -7.65 13.63
N GLU A 88 -3.02 -8.96 13.47
CA GLU A 88 -2.78 -9.96 14.50
C GLU A 88 -1.74 -11.00 14.01
N PRO A 89 -0.60 -11.18 14.72
CA PRO A 89 -0.19 -10.42 15.91
C PRO A 89 0.13 -8.95 15.57
N LYS A 90 0.04 -8.10 16.58
CA LYS A 90 0.32 -6.66 16.52
C LYS A 90 1.78 -6.37 16.14
N VAL A 91 1.99 -5.32 15.36
CA VAL A 91 3.31 -4.91 14.86
C VAL A 91 3.67 -3.47 15.25
N SER A 92 4.96 -3.21 15.45
CA SER A 92 5.49 -1.87 15.79
C SER A 92 5.82 -1.00 14.59
N SER A 93 6.00 -1.61 13.41
CA SER A 93 6.28 -0.89 12.17
C SER A 93 5.97 -1.76 10.96
N ILE A 94 5.69 -1.11 9.83
CA ILE A 94 5.57 -1.75 8.52
C ILE A 94 6.12 -0.82 7.44
N THR A 95 6.90 -1.40 6.52
CA THR A 95 7.36 -0.74 5.31
C THR A 95 6.40 -1.07 4.18
N VAL A 96 5.74 -0.04 3.68
CA VAL A 96 4.74 -0.09 2.62
C VAL A 96 5.40 0.30 1.30
N SER A 97 5.03 -0.38 0.23
CA SER A 97 5.38 -0.05 -1.16
C SER A 97 4.16 -0.20 -2.06
N VAL A 98 4.21 0.37 -3.26
CA VAL A 98 3.20 0.14 -4.31
C VAL A 98 3.77 -0.87 -5.30
N ASP A 99 3.08 -1.99 -5.51
CA ASP A 99 3.58 -3.09 -6.32
C ASP A 99 3.80 -2.66 -7.77
N ASP A 100 2.81 -1.96 -8.36
CA ASP A 100 2.89 -1.46 -9.75
C ASP A 100 4.14 -0.59 -9.98
N LEU A 101 4.49 0.28 -9.03
CA LEU A 101 5.69 1.13 -9.12
C LEU A 101 7.00 0.36 -8.96
N ASN A 102 6.99 -0.77 -8.24
CA ASN A 102 8.19 -1.59 -8.06
C ASN A 102 8.58 -2.32 -9.35
N VAL A 103 7.60 -2.64 -10.20
CA VAL A 103 7.79 -3.45 -11.42
C VAL A 103 7.65 -2.61 -12.71
N TRP A 104 7.23 -1.35 -12.59
CA TRP A 104 6.93 -0.50 -13.75
C TRP A 104 8.08 -0.39 -14.75
N GLU A 105 9.31 -0.22 -14.29
CA GLU A 105 10.49 -0.13 -15.17
C GLU A 105 10.72 -1.43 -15.94
N ASP A 106 10.61 -2.57 -15.27
CA ASP A 106 10.84 -3.89 -15.88
C ASP A 106 9.80 -4.16 -16.98
N TYR A 107 8.52 -3.99 -16.68
CA TYR A 107 7.45 -4.16 -17.68
C TYR A 107 7.51 -3.14 -18.81
N TRP A 108 7.97 -1.92 -18.53
CA TRP A 108 8.21 -0.94 -19.58
C TRP A 108 9.31 -1.42 -20.53
N VAL A 109 10.43 -1.95 -20.01
CA VAL A 109 11.51 -2.47 -20.84
C VAL A 109 11.05 -3.67 -21.66
N GLU A 110 10.42 -4.66 -21.03
CA GLU A 110 9.90 -5.86 -21.71
C GLU A 110 8.91 -5.51 -22.83
N GLY A 111 7.97 -4.60 -22.56
CA GLY A 111 6.97 -4.18 -23.55
C GLY A 111 7.54 -3.40 -24.74
N HIS A 112 8.72 -2.78 -24.57
CA HIS A 112 9.36 -1.98 -25.61
C HIS A 112 10.51 -2.71 -26.32
N GLU A 113 10.94 -3.88 -25.86
CA GLU A 113 12.06 -4.64 -26.44
C GLU A 113 11.84 -4.99 -27.92
N GLU A 114 10.64 -5.46 -28.28
CA GLU A 114 10.33 -5.96 -29.63
C GLU A 114 10.43 -4.90 -30.74
N HIS A 115 10.16 -3.63 -30.42
CA HIS A 115 10.13 -2.55 -31.42
C HIS A 115 11.20 -1.47 -31.23
N SER A 116 11.88 -1.45 -30.08
CA SER A 116 13.07 -0.63 -29.86
C SER A 116 14.35 -1.28 -30.43
N SER A 117 14.36 -2.60 -30.65
CA SER A 117 15.54 -3.34 -31.09
C SER A 117 15.98 -3.01 -32.53
N PRO A 118 17.29 -2.94 -32.83
CA PRO A 118 17.81 -2.82 -34.19
C PRO A 118 17.42 -4.06 -35.03
N GLY A 119 16.43 -3.90 -35.92
CA GLY A 119 15.86 -5.00 -36.73
C GLY A 119 14.42 -5.39 -36.37
N GLY A 120 13.84 -4.79 -35.32
CA GLY A 120 12.39 -4.80 -35.05
C GLY A 120 11.61 -3.88 -36.00
N SER A 121 10.38 -3.50 -35.63
CA SER A 121 9.59 -2.53 -36.42
C SER A 121 10.23 -1.14 -36.52
N GLY A 122 11.23 -0.86 -35.67
CA GLY A 122 12.06 0.33 -35.71
C GLY A 122 11.31 1.56 -35.23
N GLU A 123 11.05 1.63 -33.93
CA GLU A 123 10.37 2.77 -33.32
C GLU A 123 11.21 4.05 -33.45
N PRO A 124 10.77 5.07 -34.23
CA PRO A 124 11.60 6.25 -34.52
C PRO A 124 11.97 7.10 -33.29
N SER A 125 11.13 7.05 -32.26
CA SER A 125 11.35 7.75 -30.99
C SER A 125 12.35 7.05 -30.08
N ALA A 126 12.73 5.80 -30.36
CA ALA A 126 13.63 5.04 -29.50
C ALA A 126 14.98 5.75 -29.31
N ARG A 127 15.42 5.91 -28.06
CA ARG A 127 16.74 6.47 -27.71
C ARG A 127 17.40 5.59 -26.66
N TYR A 128 18.67 5.29 -26.90
CA TYR A 128 19.51 4.51 -26.01
C TYR A 128 20.62 5.39 -25.42
N GLY A 129 21.14 5.00 -24.25
CA GLY A 129 22.31 5.61 -23.63
C GLY A 129 22.62 5.02 -22.27
N GLU A 130 23.62 5.60 -21.61
CA GLU A 130 24.13 5.09 -20.33
C GLU A 130 23.12 5.27 -19.18
N LEU A 131 23.07 4.26 -18.32
CA LEU A 131 22.26 4.25 -17.11
C LEU A 131 23.18 4.10 -15.88
N PRO A 132 23.52 5.20 -15.17
CA PRO A 132 24.62 5.22 -14.19
C PRO A 132 24.42 4.32 -12.96
N ASP A 133 23.18 3.91 -12.71
CA ASP A 133 22.78 3.12 -11.53
C ASP A 133 22.82 1.60 -11.79
N LEU A 134 22.83 1.20 -13.07
CA LEU A 134 23.10 -0.17 -13.48
C LEU A 134 24.61 -0.23 -13.67
N GLY A 135 25.31 -0.77 -12.67
CA GLY A 135 26.76 -0.91 -12.76
C GLY A 135 27.17 -1.62 -14.06
N SER A 136 28.42 -1.42 -14.49
CA SER A 136 29.02 -2.03 -15.68
C SER A 136 29.13 -3.56 -15.63
N GLU A 137 28.36 -4.23 -14.76
CA GLU A 137 28.33 -5.69 -14.59
C GLU A 137 27.15 -6.32 -15.37
N ASP A 138 26.20 -5.51 -15.84
CA ASP A 138 25.13 -5.90 -16.76
C ASP A 138 25.59 -5.68 -18.21
N GLU A 139 26.76 -6.23 -18.56
CA GLU A 139 27.24 -6.26 -19.94
C GLU A 139 26.35 -7.23 -20.72
N GLY A 140 25.34 -6.71 -21.42
CA GLY A 140 24.55 -7.48 -22.38
C GLY A 140 25.46 -8.18 -23.41
N GLU A 141 24.95 -9.25 -24.04
CA GLU A 141 25.72 -10.15 -24.93
C GLU A 141 26.47 -9.46 -26.10
N GLU A 142 26.21 -8.18 -26.36
CA GLU A 142 26.88 -7.38 -27.39
C GLU A 142 27.71 -6.19 -26.85
N GLY A 143 28.20 -6.22 -25.61
CA GLY A 143 29.27 -5.30 -25.14
C GLY A 143 28.95 -3.80 -25.26
N SER A 144 27.66 -3.44 -25.33
CA SER A 144 27.17 -2.08 -25.34
C SER A 144 26.49 -1.79 -24.00
N ASN A 145 26.98 -0.77 -23.28
CA ASN A 145 26.36 -0.25 -22.05
C ASN A 145 25.14 0.66 -22.34
N ASP A 146 24.68 0.69 -23.59
CA ASP A 146 23.57 1.52 -24.00
C ASP A 146 22.25 0.82 -23.68
N HIS A 147 21.50 1.38 -22.74
CA HIS A 147 20.18 0.89 -22.35
C HIS A 147 19.08 1.75 -22.98
N LEU A 148 17.90 1.18 -23.18
CA LEU A 148 16.74 1.92 -23.67
C LEU A 148 16.31 2.99 -22.64
N LEU A 149 16.27 4.26 -23.06
CA LEU A 149 15.92 5.43 -22.23
C LEU A 149 14.56 6.02 -22.56
N ILE A 150 14.19 5.98 -23.84
CA ILE A 150 12.94 6.54 -24.38
C ILE A 150 12.44 5.59 -25.46
N CYS A 151 11.13 5.35 -25.51
CA CYS A 151 10.46 4.61 -26.58
C CYS A 151 8.97 5.01 -26.60
N CYS A 152 8.33 4.98 -27.77
CA CYS A 152 6.92 5.40 -27.92
C CYS A 152 6.63 6.81 -27.39
N ASP A 153 7.58 7.74 -27.52
CA ASP A 153 7.57 9.07 -26.91
C ASP A 153 7.46 9.10 -25.36
N GLU A 154 7.62 7.95 -24.70
CA GLU A 154 7.65 7.80 -23.25
C GLU A 154 9.08 7.70 -22.73
N VAL A 155 9.35 8.37 -21.62
CA VAL A 155 10.62 8.23 -20.89
C VAL A 155 10.53 7.00 -20.00
N ARG A 156 11.57 6.16 -20.01
CA ARG A 156 11.71 5.01 -19.12
C ARG A 156 11.43 5.43 -17.67
N PRO A 157 10.49 4.77 -16.96
CA PRO A 157 10.01 5.20 -15.64
C PRO A 157 10.97 4.80 -14.51
N ARG A 158 12.21 5.28 -14.60
CA ARG A 158 13.30 4.92 -13.69
C ARG A 158 13.14 5.57 -12.32
N GLY A 159 13.47 4.80 -11.28
CA GLY A 159 13.54 5.30 -9.90
C GLY A 159 12.19 5.65 -9.30
N LYS A 160 11.11 5.10 -9.86
CA LYS A 160 9.72 5.35 -9.43
C LYS A 160 9.28 4.47 -8.26
N ALA A 161 10.02 3.41 -7.95
CA ALA A 161 9.79 2.61 -6.76
C ALA A 161 9.87 3.47 -5.49
N ALA A 162 8.80 3.46 -4.70
CA ALA A 162 8.67 4.28 -3.50
C ALA A 162 8.32 3.41 -2.28
N LYS A 163 8.84 3.80 -1.11
CA LYS A 163 8.59 3.11 0.16
C LYS A 163 8.27 4.09 1.28
N LEU A 164 7.35 3.72 2.16
CA LEU A 164 6.97 4.46 3.35
C LEU A 164 7.07 3.56 4.58
N VAL A 165 7.77 4.00 5.62
CA VAL A 165 7.79 3.31 6.91
C VAL A 165 6.71 3.90 7.82
N VAL A 166 5.70 3.09 8.14
CA VAL A 166 4.64 3.43 9.08
C VAL A 166 5.05 2.98 10.48
N LYS A 167 4.80 3.85 11.47
CA LYS A 167 5.05 3.62 12.90
C LYS A 167 3.83 4.12 13.70
N PRO A 168 3.58 3.59 14.91
CA PRO A 168 2.53 4.10 15.77
C PRO A 168 2.78 5.56 16.15
N ALA A 169 1.68 6.31 16.36
CA ALA A 169 1.75 7.63 16.95
C ALA A 169 2.53 7.60 18.28
N ALA A 170 3.35 8.63 18.51
CA ALA A 170 4.24 8.69 19.66
C ALA A 170 3.43 8.65 20.99
N GLY A 171 3.73 7.66 21.83
CA GLY A 171 3.11 7.51 23.15
C GLY A 171 1.88 6.61 23.22
N GLU A 172 1.42 6.05 22.09
CA GLU A 172 0.25 5.19 22.05
C GLU A 172 0.61 3.73 21.82
N ASN A 173 0.19 2.88 22.77
CA ASN A 173 0.01 1.42 22.72
C ASN A 173 1.19 0.51 22.27
N GLY A 174 2.24 1.04 21.63
CA GLY A 174 3.40 0.33 21.11
C GLY A 174 3.19 -0.37 19.75
N PHE A 175 1.98 -0.34 19.19
CA PHE A 175 1.62 -1.04 17.95
C PHE A 175 0.83 -0.15 16.99
N ILE A 176 0.88 -0.47 15.70
CA ILE A 176 0.20 0.27 14.64
C ILE A 176 -1.32 0.04 14.71
N THR A 177 -2.08 1.12 14.81
CA THR A 177 -3.54 1.13 14.63
C THR A 177 -3.94 1.30 13.17
N VAL A 178 -5.21 1.05 12.85
CA VAL A 178 -5.76 1.40 11.52
C VAL A 178 -5.58 2.90 11.25
N HIS A 179 -5.75 3.76 12.24
CA HIS A 179 -5.58 5.20 12.08
C HIS A 179 -4.14 5.57 11.73
N ASP A 180 -3.16 5.05 12.46
CA ASP A 180 -1.73 5.30 12.17
C ASP A 180 -1.40 4.94 10.73
N TYR A 181 -1.89 3.78 10.28
CA TYR A 181 -1.65 3.29 8.93
C TYR A 181 -2.31 4.16 7.88
N VAL A 182 -3.62 4.38 7.98
CA VAL A 182 -4.39 5.13 6.99
C VAL A 182 -3.93 6.59 6.91
N SER A 183 -3.64 7.21 8.06
CA SER A 183 -3.19 8.61 8.13
C SER A 183 -1.76 8.82 7.62
N ALA A 184 -0.89 7.81 7.67
CA ALA A 184 0.43 7.88 7.06
C ALA A 184 0.37 7.55 5.56
N VAL A 185 -0.34 6.49 5.18
CA VAL A 185 -0.32 5.91 3.83
C VAL A 185 -1.15 6.73 2.85
N HIS A 186 -2.35 7.20 3.22
CA HIS A 186 -3.21 7.91 2.28
C HIS A 186 -2.58 9.20 1.71
N PRO A 187 -2.03 10.13 2.52
CA PRO A 187 -1.37 11.31 1.97
C PRO A 187 -0.08 10.97 1.20
N TRP A 188 0.62 9.90 1.59
CA TRP A 188 1.78 9.42 0.83
C TRP A 188 1.37 8.93 -0.56
N LEU A 189 0.34 8.08 -0.67
CA LEU A 189 -0.21 7.63 -1.95
C LEU A 189 -0.68 8.81 -2.81
N ALA A 190 -1.37 9.78 -2.21
CA ALA A 190 -1.81 10.99 -2.91
C ALA A 190 -0.62 11.78 -3.48
N SER A 191 0.52 11.81 -2.78
CA SER A 191 1.72 12.51 -3.26
C SER A 191 2.40 11.86 -4.47
N ILE A 192 2.13 10.58 -4.72
CA ILE A 192 2.69 9.79 -5.84
C ILE A 192 1.60 9.30 -6.80
N GLN A 193 0.40 9.88 -6.72
CA GLN A 193 -0.79 9.41 -7.44
C GLN A 193 -0.60 9.41 -8.97
N GLU A 194 0.06 10.43 -9.52
CA GLU A 194 0.33 10.53 -10.96
C GLU A 194 1.17 9.35 -11.46
N ASP A 195 2.24 9.01 -10.74
CA ASP A 195 3.10 7.86 -11.07
C ASP A 195 2.32 6.54 -10.96
N ILE A 196 1.47 6.40 -9.93
CA ILE A 196 0.60 5.23 -9.78
C ILE A 196 -0.34 5.10 -10.99
N LEU A 197 -1.06 6.16 -11.35
CA LEU A 197 -2.01 6.13 -12.47
C LEU A 197 -1.32 5.83 -13.81
N ASN A 198 -0.12 6.37 -14.03
CA ASN A 198 0.68 6.08 -15.22
C ASN A 198 1.14 4.62 -15.25
N SER A 199 1.58 4.06 -14.12
CA SER A 199 1.97 2.64 -14.04
C SER A 199 0.79 1.69 -14.28
N MET A 200 -0.42 2.03 -13.79
CA MET A 200 -1.62 1.22 -14.02
C MET A 200 -1.99 1.14 -15.51
N GLY A 201 -1.78 2.21 -16.28
CA GLY A 201 -2.07 2.27 -17.71
C GLY A 201 -1.29 1.23 -18.54
N MET A 202 -0.16 0.73 -18.02
CA MET A 202 0.64 -0.34 -18.63
C MET A 202 -0.03 -1.72 -18.48
N PHE A 203 -0.70 -1.97 -17.35
CA PHE A 203 -1.32 -3.26 -17.03
C PHE A 203 -2.80 -3.32 -17.39
N GLN A 204 -3.47 -2.16 -17.41
CA GLN A 204 -4.90 -2.04 -17.64
C GLN A 204 -5.13 -1.26 -18.95
N GLN A 205 -5.52 -1.98 -20.00
CA GLN A 205 -6.03 -1.38 -21.24
C GLN A 205 -7.09 -0.30 -20.94
N PRO A 206 -7.15 0.76 -21.77
CA PRO A 206 -7.18 2.14 -21.28
C PRO A 206 -8.04 2.29 -20.04
N VAL A 207 -7.39 2.52 -18.89
CA VAL A 207 -8.06 2.92 -17.65
C VAL A 207 -8.95 4.11 -18.01
N PRO A 208 -10.29 3.99 -17.91
CA PRO A 208 -11.16 5.11 -18.21
C PRO A 208 -10.71 6.29 -17.34
N LEU A 209 -10.60 7.49 -17.91
CA LEU A 209 -10.29 8.74 -17.18
C LEU A 209 -11.25 9.03 -16.00
N ALA A 210 -12.30 8.23 -15.84
CA ALA A 210 -13.30 8.27 -14.78
C ALA A 210 -13.17 7.11 -13.75
N ALA A 211 -12.12 6.29 -13.82
CA ALA A 211 -11.91 5.22 -12.85
C ALA A 211 -11.58 5.85 -11.48
N GLU A 212 -12.41 5.60 -10.48
CA GLU A 212 -12.11 5.90 -9.08
C GLU A 212 -11.13 4.83 -8.58
N PRO A 213 -9.82 5.12 -8.43
CA PRO A 213 -8.86 4.13 -7.96
C PRO A 213 -9.14 3.80 -6.49
N MET A 214 -9.23 2.51 -6.19
CA MET A 214 -9.38 1.97 -4.86
C MET A 214 -8.05 1.39 -4.39
N VAL A 215 -7.68 1.68 -3.14
CA VAL A 215 -6.51 1.07 -2.51
C VAL A 215 -6.84 -0.39 -2.18
N ASN A 216 -6.16 -1.33 -2.84
CA ASN A 216 -6.14 -2.73 -2.44
C ASN A 216 -5.04 -2.93 -1.39
N TYR A 217 -5.47 -3.23 -0.16
CA TYR A 217 -4.62 -3.42 1.02
C TYR A 217 -4.60 -4.89 1.49
N ASN A 218 -4.89 -5.84 0.60
CA ASN A 218 -4.85 -7.27 0.90
C ASN A 218 -3.46 -7.72 1.40
N ALA A 219 -2.40 -7.11 0.88
CA ALA A 219 -1.05 -7.17 1.41
C ALA A 219 -0.65 -5.77 1.93
N LEU A 220 -0.50 -5.61 3.25
CA LEU A 220 -0.18 -4.30 3.84
C LEU A 220 1.21 -3.78 3.47
N ASP A 221 2.16 -4.67 3.14
CA ASP A 221 3.51 -4.29 2.72
C ASP A 221 3.59 -3.90 1.23
N ARG A 222 2.60 -4.33 0.44
CA ARG A 222 2.58 -4.19 -1.02
C ARG A 222 1.17 -3.86 -1.50
N LEU A 223 0.92 -2.57 -1.64
CA LEU A 223 -0.37 -2.04 -2.06
C LEU A 223 -0.49 -2.09 -3.58
N MET A 224 -1.71 -2.32 -4.04
CA MET A 224 -2.09 -2.24 -5.44
C MET A 224 -3.27 -1.28 -5.58
N MET A 225 -3.44 -0.71 -6.77
CA MET A 225 -4.64 0.07 -7.07
C MET A 225 -5.54 -0.71 -8.02
N GLU A 226 -6.83 -0.63 -7.76
CA GLU A 226 -7.85 -1.28 -8.59
C GLU A 226 -8.91 -0.28 -8.97
N ASN A 227 -9.57 -0.51 -10.10
CA ASN A 227 -10.80 0.23 -10.36
C ASN A 227 -11.87 -0.19 -9.32
N LYS A 228 -12.70 0.77 -8.93
CA LYS A 228 -13.75 0.53 -7.91
C LYS A 228 -14.69 -0.64 -8.22
N PRO A 229 -15.20 -0.85 -9.45
CA PRO A 229 -16.03 -2.01 -9.76
C PRO A 229 -15.35 -3.36 -9.49
N ASP A 230 -14.09 -3.53 -9.91
CA ASP A 230 -13.33 -4.76 -9.74
C ASP A 230 -13.02 -5.00 -8.26
N TRP A 231 -12.63 -3.95 -7.53
CA TRP A 231 -12.40 -4.02 -6.08
C TRP A 231 -13.65 -4.48 -5.32
N ILE A 232 -14.83 -3.92 -5.66
CA ILE A 232 -16.11 -4.32 -5.06
C ILE A 232 -16.41 -5.80 -5.38
N GLN A 233 -16.18 -6.21 -6.62
CA GLN A 233 -16.42 -7.59 -7.05
C GLN A 233 -15.47 -8.58 -6.36
N GLU A 234 -14.18 -8.25 -6.24
CA GLU A 234 -13.21 -9.07 -5.52
C GLU A 234 -13.58 -9.18 -4.04
N LYS A 235 -13.93 -8.07 -3.39
CA LYS A 235 -14.39 -8.07 -1.99
C LYS A 235 -15.57 -9.02 -1.80
N ARG A 236 -16.58 -8.98 -2.67
CA ARG A 236 -17.74 -9.89 -2.61
C ARG A 236 -17.32 -11.36 -2.78
N MET A 237 -16.42 -11.66 -3.72
CA MET A 237 -15.96 -13.02 -3.95
C MET A 237 -15.16 -13.56 -2.76
N ARG A 238 -14.23 -12.76 -2.22
CA ARG A 238 -13.38 -13.18 -1.10
C ARG A 238 -14.18 -13.66 0.10
N TRP A 239 -15.27 -12.97 0.44
CA TRP A 239 -16.13 -13.33 1.57
C TRP A 239 -17.06 -14.52 1.26
N ALA A 240 -17.49 -14.69 0.00
CA ALA A 240 -18.25 -15.86 -0.41
C ALA A 240 -17.45 -17.18 -0.27
N TYR A 241 -16.11 -17.14 -0.33
CA TYR A 241 -15.23 -18.31 -0.23
C TYR A 241 -14.52 -18.46 1.11
N LEU A 242 -14.67 -17.52 2.04
CA LEU A 242 -14.18 -17.72 3.41
C LEU A 242 -15.13 -18.67 4.15
N PRO A 243 -14.62 -19.76 4.77
CA PRO A 243 -15.45 -20.63 5.57
C PRO A 243 -16.06 -19.77 6.67
N HIS A 244 -17.38 -19.56 6.60
CA HIS A 244 -18.09 -18.90 7.66
C HIS A 244 -17.95 -19.78 8.89
N ASN A 245 -17.18 -19.35 9.89
CA ASN A 245 -17.33 -19.86 11.25
C ASN A 245 -18.69 -19.36 11.79
N LYS A 246 -19.77 -19.85 11.18
CA LYS A 246 -21.02 -20.09 11.88
C LYS A 246 -20.69 -21.26 12.78
N ASP A 247 -20.38 -20.97 14.04
CA ASP A 247 -20.54 -21.83 15.21
C ASP A 247 -19.61 -21.35 16.33
N LEU A 248 -19.97 -20.23 16.95
CA LEU A 248 -19.68 -19.95 18.37
C LEU A 248 -20.89 -19.20 18.92
N GLU A 249 -21.90 -19.97 19.32
CA GLU A 249 -22.90 -19.58 20.33
C GLU A 249 -22.23 -19.27 21.68
#